data_AF-A0A943QBW5-F1
#
_entry.id   AF-A0A943QBW5-F1
#
_cell.length_a   1.000
_cell.length_b   1.000
_cell.length_c   1.000
_cell.angle_alpha   90.00
_cell.angle_beta   90.00
_cell.angle_gamma   90.00
#
_symmetry.space_group_name_H-M   'P 1'
#
loop_
_entity.id
_entity.type
_entity.pdbx_description
1 polymer ?
#
loop_
_entity_poly.entity_id
_entity_poly.type
_entity_poly.pdbx_seq_one_letter_code
_entity_poly.pdbx_strand_id
1 'polypeptide(L)'
;MNSKVELIFENNEYRVEVNGSLVNKDKDLEKAFEQFKSVISNNKSAEAKAWDDIVEKFENLNNKELEINNEYRTMSYGNMKYFYNMGKVFYMGNGQMIPLIGGYGLFKFALNVVSNGELDKVNDFVEFCKEVMLCNVNYRVTDSSIIISSASFNYGACEYNFSSNKINKGASISNGSFEEFKTYVLNIIK
;
A
#
# COMPACT_ATOMS: atom_id res chain seq x y z
N MET A 1 7.85 6.10 -5.23
CA MET A 1 7.41 7.18 -6.16
C MET A 1 8.27 7.04 -7.39
N ASN A 2 7.70 6.84 -8.58
CA ASN A 2 8.49 6.86 -9.81
C ASN A 2 9.00 8.27 -10.03
N SER A 3 10.31 8.44 -10.09
CA SER A 3 10.92 9.75 -10.34
C SER A 3 11.00 10.01 -11.84
N LYS A 4 10.26 11.01 -12.33
CA LYS A 4 10.40 11.49 -13.71
C LYS A 4 11.62 12.40 -13.77
N VAL A 5 12.64 12.02 -14.53
CA VAL A 5 13.85 12.82 -14.73
C VAL A 5 13.87 13.32 -16.18
N GLU A 6 14.03 14.63 -16.36
CA GLU A 6 13.99 15.29 -17.68
C GLU A 6 15.27 16.10 -17.91
N LEU A 7 15.81 16.04 -19.14
CA LEU A 7 16.85 16.95 -19.62
C LEU A 7 16.22 17.85 -20.67
N ILE A 8 16.14 19.15 -20.38
CA ILE A 8 15.43 20.15 -21.18
C ILE A 8 16.46 21.17 -21.68
N PHE A 9 16.42 21.52 -22.96
CA PHE A 9 17.19 22.65 -23.50
C PHE A 9 16.24 23.80 -23.82
N GLU A 10 16.40 24.92 -23.13
CA GLU A 10 15.57 26.10 -23.29
C GLU A 10 16.37 27.36 -22.93
N ASN A 11 16.12 28.49 -23.62
CA ASN A 11 16.78 29.76 -23.33
C ASN A 11 18.32 29.70 -23.34
N ASN A 12 18.88 28.88 -24.24
CA ASN A 12 20.33 28.67 -24.39
C ASN A 12 21.00 28.01 -23.16
N GLU A 13 20.23 27.28 -22.35
CA GLU A 13 20.71 26.51 -21.20
C GLU A 13 20.08 25.11 -21.18
N TYR A 14 20.85 24.13 -20.71
CA TYR A 14 20.37 22.80 -20.37
C TYR A 14 19.92 22.77 -18.91
N ARG A 15 18.79 22.10 -18.64
CA ARG A 15 18.18 21.97 -17.32
C ARG A 15 17.89 20.51 -17.04
N VAL A 16 18.28 20.04 -15.86
CA VAL A 16 17.90 18.73 -15.35
C VAL A 16 16.81 18.92 -14.31
N GLU A 17 15.65 18.33 -14.53
CA GLU A 17 14.50 18.41 -13.62
C GLU A 17 14.12 17.03 -13.10
N VAL A 18 13.67 16.98 -11.85
CA VAL A 18 13.08 15.79 -11.23
C VAL A 18 11.67 16.14 -10.79
N ASN A 19 10.67 15.45 -11.35
CA ASN A 19 9.25 15.71 -11.10
C ASN A 19 8.86 17.20 -11.30
N GLY A 20 9.42 17.85 -12.32
CA GLY A 20 9.20 19.27 -12.63
C GLY A 20 9.90 20.25 -11.70
N SER A 21 10.75 19.79 -10.79
CA SER A 21 11.62 20.64 -9.97
C SER A 21 13.01 20.70 -10.56
N LEU A 22 13.52 21.91 -10.80
CA LEU A 22 14.88 22.14 -11.31
C LEU A 22 15.92 21.65 -10.30
N VAL A 23 16.75 20.70 -10.72
CA VAL A 23 17.85 20.14 -9.91
C VAL A 23 19.19 20.72 -10.35
N ASN A 24 19.37 20.94 -11.65
CA ASN A 24 20.63 21.46 -12.16
C ASN A 24 20.44 22.28 -13.43
N LYS A 25 21.41 23.16 -13.73
CA LYS A 25 21.48 23.93 -14.97
C LYS A 25 22.92 24.09 -15.45
N ASP A 26 23.14 23.94 -16.75
CA ASP A 26 24.45 24.14 -17.37
C ASP A 26 24.31 24.67 -18.81
N LYS A 27 25.35 25.31 -19.33
CA LYS A 27 25.41 25.75 -20.74
C LYS A 27 26.16 24.75 -21.62
N ASP A 28 26.93 23.88 -21.00
CA ASP A 28 27.68 22.83 -21.65
C ASP A 28 26.86 21.53 -21.70
N LEU A 29 26.65 21.00 -22.91
CA LEU A 29 25.86 19.79 -23.15
C LEU A 29 26.46 18.57 -22.46
N GLU A 30 27.79 18.39 -22.52
CA GLU A 30 28.44 17.21 -21.95
C GLU A 30 28.32 17.23 -20.43
N LYS A 31 28.52 18.39 -19.80
CA LYS A 31 28.31 18.54 -18.36
C LYS A 31 26.86 18.31 -17.95
N ALA A 32 25.91 18.88 -18.69
CA ALA A 32 24.49 18.67 -18.43
C ALA A 32 24.08 17.20 -18.58
N PHE A 33 24.66 16.50 -19.54
CA PHE A 33 24.40 15.08 -19.79
C PHE A 33 25.01 14.18 -18.71
N GLU A 34 26.23 14.47 -18.25
CA GLU A 34 26.83 13.76 -17.12
C GLU A 34 26.05 13.98 -15.82
N GLN A 35 25.57 15.21 -15.58
CA GLN A 35 24.67 15.51 -14.46
C GLN A 35 23.35 14.75 -14.58
N PHE A 36 22.74 14.69 -15.76
CA PHE A 36 21.52 13.92 -16.02
C PHE A 36 21.71 12.43 -15.72
N LYS A 37 22.80 11.81 -16.20
CA LYS A 37 23.16 10.42 -15.87
C LYS A 37 23.35 10.19 -14.38
N SER A 38 24.01 11.14 -13.70
CA SER A 38 24.22 11.08 -12.25
C SER A 38 22.89 11.14 -11.49
N VAL A 39 21.99 12.05 -11.87
CA VAL A 39 20.65 12.17 -11.27
C VAL A 39 19.83 10.89 -11.50
N ILE A 40 19.88 10.29 -12.70
CA ILE A 40 19.22 8.99 -12.95
C ILE A 40 19.80 7.90 -12.06
N SER A 41 21.12 7.80 -11.96
CA SER A 41 21.80 6.77 -11.17
C SER A 41 21.50 6.92 -9.68
N ASN A 42 21.48 8.17 -9.18
CA ASN A 42 21.14 8.49 -7.80
C ASN A 42 19.67 8.19 -7.49
N ASN A 43 18.73 8.49 -8.39
CA ASN A 43 17.32 8.14 -8.23
C ASN A 43 17.10 6.63 -8.24
N LYS A 44 17.75 5.89 -9.16
CA LYS A 44 17.71 4.41 -9.16
C LYS A 44 18.24 3.82 -7.86
N SER A 45 19.32 4.39 -7.34
CA SER A 45 19.95 3.96 -6.08
C SER A 45 19.07 4.30 -4.86
N ALA A 46 18.41 5.46 -4.86
CA ALA A 46 17.48 5.85 -3.80
C ALA A 46 16.21 4.98 -3.80
N GLU A 47 15.66 4.66 -4.98
CA GLU A 47 14.52 3.74 -5.10
C GLU A 47 14.87 2.31 -4.69
N ALA A 48 16.09 1.85 -4.97
CA ALA A 48 16.60 0.56 -4.49
C ALA A 48 16.77 0.55 -2.96
N LYS A 49 17.42 1.58 -2.39
CA LYS A 49 17.54 1.73 -0.93
C LYS A 49 16.17 1.74 -0.23
N ALA A 50 15.20 2.45 -0.79
CA ALA A 50 13.85 2.48 -0.23
C ALA A 50 13.10 1.14 -0.34
N TRP A 51 13.44 0.29 -1.32
CA TRP A 51 12.95 -1.09 -1.38
C TRP A 51 13.64 -1.97 -0.34
N ASP A 52 14.96 -1.88 -0.23
CA ASP A 52 15.75 -2.64 0.74
C ASP A 52 15.32 -2.31 2.18
N ASP A 53 15.08 -1.02 2.50
CA ASP A 53 14.53 -0.56 3.79
C ASP A 53 13.13 -1.12 4.08
N ILE A 54 12.33 -1.39 3.04
CA ILE A 54 11.01 -2.02 3.16
C ILE A 54 11.18 -3.51 3.45
N VAL A 55 12.06 -4.18 2.69
CA VAL A 55 12.35 -5.61 2.84
C VAL A 55 12.86 -5.91 4.24
N GLU A 56 13.83 -5.14 4.74
CA GLU A 56 14.40 -5.33 6.08
C GLU A 56 13.33 -5.25 7.18
N LYS A 57 12.35 -4.34 7.07
CA LYS A 57 11.23 -4.24 8.02
C LYS A 57 10.35 -5.48 8.03
N PHE A 58 10.21 -6.17 6.90
CA PHE A 58 9.37 -7.34 6.78
C PHE A 58 10.10 -8.65 7.07
N GLU A 59 11.38 -8.76 6.73
CA GLU A 59 12.22 -9.90 7.10
C GLU A 59 12.31 -10.06 8.63
N ASN A 60 12.32 -8.94 9.36
CA ASN A 60 12.26 -8.92 10.83
C ASN A 60 10.97 -9.53 11.43
N LEU A 61 9.90 -9.71 10.65
CA LEU A 61 8.68 -10.39 11.10
C LEU A 61 8.80 -11.93 11.09
N ASN A 62 9.87 -12.47 10.49
CA ASN A 62 10.18 -13.91 10.41
C ASN A 62 8.99 -14.79 9.98
N ASN A 63 8.20 -14.31 9.01
CA ASN A 63 6.99 -14.98 8.54
C ASN A 63 7.31 -15.89 7.35
N LYS A 64 7.19 -17.21 7.54
CA LYS A 64 7.54 -18.23 6.53
C LYS A 64 6.68 -18.20 5.27
N GLU A 65 5.48 -17.62 5.34
CA GLU A 65 4.55 -17.54 4.21
C GLU A 65 4.69 -16.22 3.43
N LEU A 66 5.57 -15.31 3.89
CA LEU A 66 5.89 -14.09 3.15
C LEU A 66 6.93 -14.39 2.06
N GLU A 67 6.54 -14.15 0.82
CA GLU A 67 7.42 -14.29 -0.34
C GLU A 67 7.90 -12.91 -0.81
N ILE A 68 9.20 -12.69 -0.85
CA ILE A 68 9.82 -11.46 -1.35
C ILE A 68 10.51 -11.75 -2.68
N ASN A 69 10.11 -11.05 -3.73
CA ASN A 69 10.75 -11.12 -5.04
C ASN A 69 11.48 -9.80 -5.33
N ASN A 70 12.81 -9.84 -5.20
CA ASN A 70 13.68 -8.69 -5.40
C ASN A 70 13.84 -8.27 -6.88
N GLU A 71 13.72 -9.22 -7.82
CA GLU A 71 13.82 -8.93 -9.26
C GLU A 71 12.68 -8.01 -9.71
N TYR A 72 11.44 -8.35 -9.33
CA TYR A 72 10.24 -7.61 -9.70
C TYR A 72 9.79 -6.60 -8.64
N ARG A 73 10.49 -6.53 -7.50
CA ARG A 73 10.14 -5.71 -6.33
C ARG A 73 8.69 -5.90 -5.89
N THR A 74 8.34 -7.16 -5.62
CA THR A 74 7.01 -7.54 -5.16
C THR A 74 7.07 -8.34 -3.86
N MET A 75 6.04 -8.24 -3.04
CA MET A 75 5.85 -9.09 -1.86
C MET A 75 4.49 -9.78 -1.94
N SER A 76 4.45 -11.07 -1.62
CA SER A 76 3.22 -11.86 -1.62
C SER A 76 3.00 -12.49 -0.25
N TYR A 77 1.76 -12.46 0.24
CA TYR A 77 1.37 -13.09 1.49
C TYR A 77 -0.08 -13.57 1.38
N GLY A 78 -0.30 -14.89 1.41
CA GLY A 78 -1.59 -15.48 1.06
C GLY A 78 -2.08 -15.00 -0.31
N ASN A 79 -3.34 -14.57 -0.38
CA ASN A 79 -3.95 -14.01 -1.59
C ASN A 79 -3.64 -12.52 -1.80
N MET A 80 -2.66 -11.95 -1.10
CA MET A 80 -2.32 -10.53 -1.20
C MET A 80 -0.96 -10.37 -1.88
N LYS A 81 -0.87 -9.46 -2.86
CA LYS A 81 0.41 -9.12 -3.52
C LYS A 81 0.62 -7.61 -3.62
N TYR A 82 1.73 -7.14 -3.06
CA TYR A 82 2.19 -5.76 -3.16
C TYR A 82 3.19 -5.60 -4.33
N PHE A 83 2.97 -4.57 -5.15
CA PHE A 83 3.87 -4.16 -6.23
C PHE A 83 4.49 -2.81 -5.89
N TYR A 84 5.78 -2.80 -5.53
CA TYR A 84 6.47 -1.60 -5.11
C TYR A 84 6.47 -0.50 -6.18
N ASN A 85 6.76 -0.86 -7.43
CA ASN A 85 6.80 0.08 -8.54
C ASN A 85 5.44 0.76 -8.81
N MET A 86 4.34 0.13 -8.41
CA MET A 86 2.99 0.70 -8.53
C MET A 86 2.50 1.36 -7.24
N GLY A 87 3.15 1.09 -6.10
CA GLY A 87 2.65 1.46 -4.77
C GLY A 87 1.29 0.83 -4.44
N LYS A 88 0.91 -0.27 -5.11
CA LYS A 88 -0.42 -0.88 -5.03
C LYS A 88 -0.39 -2.30 -4.48
N VAL A 89 -1.47 -2.67 -3.82
CA VAL A 89 -1.74 -4.04 -3.37
C VAL A 89 -2.89 -4.60 -4.20
N PHE A 90 -2.83 -5.88 -4.48
CA PHE A 90 -3.85 -6.61 -5.20
C PHE A 90 -4.26 -7.85 -4.42
N TYR A 91 -5.55 -8.17 -4.50
CA TYR A 91 -6.05 -9.50 -4.26
C TYR A 91 -5.72 -10.40 -5.46
N MET A 92 -5.20 -11.60 -5.19
CA MET A 92 -4.70 -12.58 -6.16
C MET A 92 -5.42 -13.94 -6.07
N GLY A 93 -6.55 -14.03 -5.36
CA GLY A 93 -7.27 -15.29 -5.19
C GLY A 93 -8.13 -15.68 -6.40
N ASN A 94 -8.41 -16.97 -6.56
CA ASN A 94 -9.34 -17.51 -7.57
C ASN A 94 -9.02 -17.09 -9.02
N GLY A 95 -7.75 -16.87 -9.35
CA GLY A 95 -7.33 -16.41 -10.69
C GLY A 95 -7.69 -14.96 -11.00
N GLN A 96 -8.15 -14.19 -10.02
CA GLN A 96 -8.47 -12.77 -10.18
C GLN A 96 -7.32 -11.89 -9.71
N MET A 97 -7.16 -10.74 -10.34
CA MET A 97 -6.26 -9.68 -9.89
C MET A 97 -7.08 -8.41 -9.68
N ILE A 98 -7.41 -8.11 -8.42
CA ILE A 98 -8.28 -6.97 -8.08
C ILE A 98 -7.49 -5.96 -7.25
N PRO A 99 -7.37 -4.69 -7.68
CA PRO A 99 -6.65 -3.68 -6.92
C PRO A 99 -7.38 -3.37 -5.60
N LEU A 100 -6.62 -3.33 -4.51
CA LEU A 100 -7.09 -2.99 -3.17
C LEU A 100 -6.67 -1.57 -2.78
N ILE A 101 -7.44 -0.94 -1.90
CA ILE A 101 -7.18 0.39 -1.35
C ILE A 101 -6.15 0.27 -0.22
N GLY A 102 -5.15 1.15 -0.20
CA GLY A 102 -4.22 1.30 0.94
C GLY A 102 -2.76 0.91 0.68
N GLY A 103 -2.45 0.27 -0.45
CA GLY A 103 -1.06 0.05 -0.89
C GLY A 103 -0.17 -0.57 0.18
N TYR A 104 1.07 -0.07 0.32
CA TYR A 104 2.01 -0.53 1.34
C TYR A 104 1.41 -0.55 2.76
N GLY A 105 0.60 0.45 3.12
CA GLY A 105 -0.03 0.53 4.44
C GLY A 105 -0.96 -0.65 4.72
N LEU A 106 -1.76 -1.04 3.73
CA LEU A 106 -2.63 -2.23 3.83
C LEU A 106 -1.80 -3.51 3.96
N PHE A 107 -0.76 -3.66 3.14
CA PHE A 107 0.10 -4.85 3.16
C PHE A 107 0.78 -5.03 4.51
N LYS A 108 1.37 -3.93 5.03
CA LYS A 108 2.00 -3.89 6.34
C LYS A 108 1.02 -4.21 7.46
N PHE A 109 -0.15 -3.59 7.43
CA PHE A 109 -1.20 -3.81 8.41
C PHE A 109 -1.59 -5.29 8.49
N ALA A 110 -1.91 -5.89 7.35
CA ALA A 110 -2.37 -7.28 7.27
C ALA A 110 -1.32 -8.26 7.80
N LEU A 111 -0.04 -8.03 7.52
CA LEU A 111 1.05 -8.82 8.09
C LEU A 111 1.16 -8.66 9.60
N ASN A 112 1.10 -7.43 10.10
CA ASN A 112 1.22 -7.15 11.52
C ASN A 112 0.11 -7.81 12.35
N VAL A 113 -1.15 -7.69 11.93
CA VAL A 113 -2.28 -8.27 12.69
C VAL A 113 -2.21 -9.80 12.73
N VAL A 114 -1.70 -10.44 11.67
CA VAL A 114 -1.49 -11.89 11.66
C VAL A 114 -0.27 -12.28 12.51
N SER A 115 0.85 -11.56 12.38
CA SER A 115 2.05 -11.81 13.20
C SER A 115 1.80 -11.62 14.70
N ASN A 116 0.86 -10.73 15.08
CA ASN A 116 0.44 -10.53 16.46
C ASN A 116 -0.57 -11.58 16.96
N GLY A 117 -1.05 -12.49 16.09
CA GLY A 117 -2.08 -13.47 16.43
C GLY A 117 -3.48 -12.88 16.59
N GLU A 118 -3.73 -11.68 16.06
CA GLU A 118 -5.02 -10.99 16.12
C GLU A 118 -5.94 -11.38 14.94
N LEU A 119 -5.37 -12.05 13.93
CA LEU A 119 -6.08 -12.60 12.78
C LEU A 119 -5.48 -13.95 12.39
N ASP A 120 -6.31 -14.98 12.33
CA ASP A 120 -5.85 -16.34 12.03
C ASP A 120 -5.43 -16.51 10.56
N LYS A 121 -6.17 -15.89 9.63
CA LYS A 121 -5.97 -16.04 8.19
C LYS A 121 -6.06 -14.71 7.47
N VAL A 122 -4.94 -14.30 6.87
CA VAL A 122 -4.91 -13.07 6.06
C VAL A 122 -5.91 -13.09 4.91
N ASN A 123 -6.17 -14.27 4.34
CA ASN A 123 -7.08 -14.42 3.22
C ASN A 123 -8.50 -13.94 3.54
N ASP A 124 -8.98 -14.15 4.76
CA ASP A 124 -10.32 -13.73 5.18
C ASP A 124 -10.43 -12.21 5.25
N PHE A 125 -9.35 -11.52 5.64
CA PHE A 125 -9.25 -10.07 5.63
C PHE A 125 -9.15 -9.48 4.22
N VAL A 126 -8.33 -10.09 3.37
CA VAL A 126 -8.10 -9.60 1.99
C VAL A 126 -9.36 -9.83 1.14
N GLU A 127 -10.05 -10.96 1.32
CA GLU A 127 -11.33 -11.25 0.69
C GLU A 127 -12.39 -10.21 1.09
N PHE A 128 -12.46 -9.86 2.38
CA PHE A 128 -13.35 -8.80 2.85
C PHE A 128 -13.04 -7.44 2.23
N CYS A 129 -11.76 -7.04 2.17
CA CYS A 129 -11.33 -5.81 1.51
C CYS A 129 -11.77 -5.77 0.04
N LYS A 130 -11.64 -6.91 -0.66
CA LYS A 130 -12.13 -7.06 -2.04
C LYS A 130 -13.64 -6.87 -2.12
N GLU A 131 -14.43 -7.53 -1.27
CA GLU A 131 -15.89 -7.39 -1.30
C GLU A 131 -16.35 -5.96 -1.04
N VAL A 132 -15.75 -5.26 -0.07
CA VAL A 132 -16.04 -3.85 0.21
C VAL A 132 -15.71 -2.97 -1.01
N MET A 133 -14.56 -3.21 -1.64
CA MET A 133 -14.14 -2.48 -2.84
C MET A 133 -15.09 -2.69 -4.02
N LEU A 134 -15.58 -3.92 -4.23
CA LEU A 134 -16.55 -4.24 -5.28
C LEU A 134 -17.92 -3.57 -5.05
N CYS A 135 -18.25 -3.21 -3.82
CA CYS A 135 -19.44 -2.41 -3.49
C CYS A 135 -19.21 -0.89 -3.67
N ASN A 136 -18.07 -0.47 -4.25
CA ASN A 136 -17.64 0.93 -4.35
C ASN A 136 -17.58 1.67 -3.00
N VAL A 137 -17.32 0.93 -1.91
CA VAL A 137 -17.18 1.48 -0.56
C VAL A 137 -15.71 1.67 -0.23
N ASN A 138 -15.38 2.79 0.42
CA ASN A 138 -14.01 3.11 0.80
C ASN A 138 -13.67 2.51 2.17
N TYR A 139 -12.40 2.18 2.36
CA TYR A 139 -11.88 1.75 3.65
C TYR A 139 -10.45 2.24 3.86
N ARG A 140 -10.05 2.30 5.11
CA ARG A 140 -8.67 2.57 5.52
C ARG A 140 -8.30 1.70 6.72
N VAL A 141 -7.00 1.52 6.90
CA VAL A 141 -6.44 0.84 8.08
C VAL A 141 -5.68 1.83 8.95
N THR A 142 -5.68 1.57 10.25
CA THR A 142 -4.79 2.18 11.25
C THR A 142 -3.79 1.12 11.72
N ASP A 143 -3.08 1.35 12.83
CA ASP A 143 -2.15 0.34 13.36
C ASP A 143 -2.86 -0.94 13.83
N SER A 144 -4.13 -0.86 14.25
CA SER A 144 -4.86 -1.99 14.85
C SER A 144 -6.31 -2.12 14.37
N SER A 145 -6.76 -1.28 13.43
CA SER A 145 -8.17 -1.24 13.05
C SER A 145 -8.39 -1.10 11.55
N ILE A 146 -9.50 -1.64 11.06
CA ILE A 146 -10.04 -1.33 9.74
C ILE A 146 -11.29 -0.49 9.90
N ILE A 147 -11.38 0.58 9.12
CA ILE A 147 -12.49 1.53 9.12
C ILE A 147 -13.13 1.51 7.73
N ILE A 148 -14.42 1.20 7.67
CA ILE A 148 -15.23 1.21 6.44
C ILE A 148 -16.06 2.48 6.43
N SER A 149 -16.01 3.25 5.33
CA SER A 149 -16.65 4.56 5.22
C SER A 149 -17.75 4.53 4.16
N SER A 150 -19.00 4.74 4.57
CA SER A 150 -20.18 4.82 3.71
C SER A 150 -21.28 5.63 4.40
N ALA A 151 -22.04 6.40 3.61
CA ALA A 151 -23.21 7.13 4.11
C ALA A 151 -24.30 6.21 4.67
N SER A 152 -24.27 4.91 4.34
CA SER A 152 -25.21 3.91 4.88
C SER A 152 -24.97 3.57 6.36
N PHE A 153 -23.79 3.88 6.90
CA PHE A 153 -23.49 3.66 8.33
C PHE A 153 -23.89 4.87 9.18
N ASN A 154 -24.20 4.62 10.46
CA ASN A 154 -24.36 5.71 11.42
C ASN A 154 -23.07 6.52 11.52
N TYR A 155 -23.18 7.84 11.40
CA TYR A 155 -22.04 8.77 11.35
C TYR A 155 -21.05 8.51 10.20
N GLY A 156 -21.50 7.80 9.14
CA GLY A 156 -20.75 7.64 7.90
C GLY A 156 -19.62 6.60 7.93
N ALA A 157 -19.42 5.89 9.05
CA ALA A 157 -18.39 4.86 9.13
C ALA A 157 -18.67 3.81 10.21
N CYS A 158 -18.01 2.66 10.08
CA CYS A 158 -17.86 1.68 11.15
C CYS A 158 -16.42 1.17 11.20
N GLU A 159 -16.02 0.67 12.37
CA GLU A 159 -14.64 0.26 12.64
C GLU A 159 -14.60 -1.07 13.38
N TYR A 160 -13.60 -1.88 13.03
CA TYR A 160 -13.21 -3.05 13.81
C TYR A 160 -11.78 -2.90 14.29
N ASN A 161 -11.58 -3.05 15.59
CA ASN A 161 -10.26 -3.04 16.22
C ASN A 161 -9.82 -4.48 16.53
N PHE A 162 -8.76 -4.94 15.87
CA PHE A 162 -8.24 -6.30 15.96
C PHE A 162 -7.60 -6.60 17.33
N SER A 163 -7.00 -5.61 17.99
CA SER A 163 -6.38 -5.79 19.31
C SER A 163 -7.38 -5.91 20.46
N SER A 164 -8.55 -5.27 20.35
CA SER A 164 -9.56 -5.22 21.42
C SER A 164 -10.86 -5.95 21.09
N ASN A 165 -11.00 -6.49 19.87
CA ASN A 165 -12.22 -7.12 19.36
C ASN A 165 -13.46 -6.20 19.47
N LYS A 166 -13.26 -4.88 19.39
CA LYS A 166 -14.33 -3.90 19.45
C LYS A 166 -14.84 -3.59 18.05
N ILE A 167 -16.16 -3.65 17.90
CA ILE A 167 -16.92 -3.19 16.75
C ILE A 167 -17.57 -1.84 17.11
N ASN A 168 -17.15 -0.78 16.44
CA ASN A 168 -17.79 0.52 16.51
C ASN A 168 -18.74 0.69 15.32
N LYS A 169 -20.04 0.79 15.61
CA LYS A 169 -21.11 0.97 14.61
C LYS A 169 -21.54 2.44 14.50
N GLY A 170 -20.71 3.37 14.97
CA GLY A 170 -20.98 4.80 15.06
C GLY A 170 -21.79 5.17 16.30
N ALA A 171 -23.04 4.70 16.38
CA ALA A 171 -23.94 5.00 17.50
C ALA A 171 -23.74 4.09 18.73
N SER A 172 -23.01 2.98 18.56
CA SER A 172 -22.75 2.01 19.63
C SER A 172 -21.41 1.32 19.41
N ILE A 173 -20.83 0.86 20.52
CA ILE A 173 -19.62 0.05 20.55
C ILE A 173 -19.94 -1.25 21.26
N SER A 174 -19.61 -2.37 20.64
CA SER A 174 -19.78 -3.71 21.21
C SER A 174 -18.51 -4.53 21.01
N ASN A 175 -18.30 -5.56 21.83
CA ASN A 175 -17.29 -6.58 21.53
C ASN A 175 -17.87 -7.58 20.51
N GLY A 176 -17.01 -8.13 19.67
CA GLY A 176 -17.37 -9.15 18.69
C GLY A 176 -16.16 -9.61 17.89
N SER A 177 -16.36 -10.66 17.11
CA SER A 177 -15.38 -11.22 16.19
C SER A 177 -15.28 -10.43 14.88
N PHE A 178 -14.17 -10.63 14.16
CA PHE A 178 -14.03 -10.08 12.81
C PHE A 178 -15.11 -10.62 11.85
N GLU A 179 -15.55 -11.88 12.00
CA GLU A 179 -16.65 -12.45 11.20
C GLU A 179 -17.99 -11.73 11.44
N GLU A 180 -18.31 -11.41 12.69
CA GLU A 180 -19.50 -10.62 13.03
C GLU A 180 -19.41 -9.21 12.44
N PHE A 181 -18.22 -8.59 12.45
CA PHE A 181 -17.99 -7.31 11.80
C PHE A 181 -18.21 -7.38 10.28
N LYS A 182 -17.61 -8.37 9.60
CA LYS A 182 -17.79 -8.56 8.15
C LYS A 182 -19.26 -8.72 7.80
N THR A 183 -19.97 -9.58 8.53
CA THR A 183 -21.40 -9.81 8.34
C THR A 183 -22.21 -8.52 8.50
N TYR A 184 -21.94 -7.75 9.55
CA TYR A 184 -22.58 -6.45 9.77
C TYR A 184 -22.34 -5.46 8.62
N VAL A 185 -21.09 -5.34 8.16
CA VAL A 185 -20.72 -4.43 7.06
C VAL A 185 -21.40 -4.84 5.76
N LEU A 186 -21.25 -6.10 5.36
CA LEU A 186 -21.75 -6.59 4.07
C LEU A 186 -23.27 -6.57 3.98
N ASN A 187 -23.99 -6.76 5.10
CA ASN A 187 -25.44 -6.62 5.13
C ASN A 187 -25.96 -5.19 4.92
N ILE A 188 -25.10 -4.18 5.10
CA ILE A 188 -25.48 -2.76 4.95
C ILE A 188 -25.07 -2.21 3.58
N ILE A 189 -23.95 -2.67 3.03
CA ILE A 189 -23.37 -2.10 1.79
C ILE A 189 -23.72 -2.87 0.52
N LYS A 190 -24.19 -4.12 0.64
CA LYS A 190 -24.76 -4.90 -0.47
C LYS A 190 -26.25 -4.64 -0.58
#